data_AF-A0A0Q2M7P5-F1
#
_entry.id   AF-A0A0Q2M7P5-F1
#
_cell.length_a   1.000
_cell.length_b   1.000
_cell.length_c   1.000
_cell.angle_alpha   90.00
_cell.angle_beta   90.00
_cell.angle_gamma   90.00
#
_symmetry.space_group_name_H-M   'P 1'
#
loop_
_entity.id
_entity.type
_entity.pdbx_description
1 polymer ?
#
loop_
_entity_poly.entity_id
_entity_poly.type
_entity_poly.pdbx_seq_one_letter_code
_entity_poly.pdbx_strand_id
1 'polypeptide(L)'
;MTKKTNSSTRQNKHRFNKYRGKRLKAVPETTRIVSDRVAKFPVRSFMLKSLDICRKDARLRMYRILETLIDAVDWSTLRIGVAKKEFLDPITYKAFMKRHERLHNETIPRSTWYRYIKKITDAGYLNSITARMSTSEGKVFNKPAYKWFTKKFMTELGFKKDWLSQQQEHALKSLKAKGLSNQWRVFKGHSARIAHSMAISLQTAQDYRYYEAEPFSNES
;
A
#
# COMPACT_ATOMS: atom_id res chain seq x y z
N MET A 1 -14.26 -37.71 -23.75
CA MET A 1 -14.02 -37.19 -22.38
C MET A 1 -12.56 -36.81 -22.24
N THR A 2 -12.22 -35.52 -22.26
CA THR A 2 -10.84 -35.07 -22.00
C THR A 2 -10.87 -33.87 -21.06
N LYS A 3 -10.59 -34.14 -19.78
CA LYS A 3 -10.48 -33.12 -18.72
C LYS A 3 -9.23 -32.28 -18.97
N LYS A 4 -9.39 -31.02 -19.36
CA LYS A 4 -8.32 -30.01 -19.34
C LYS A 4 -8.23 -29.43 -17.92
N THR A 5 -7.21 -29.82 -17.17
CA THR A 5 -6.94 -29.32 -15.82
C THR A 5 -6.01 -28.08 -15.85
N ASN A 6 -6.58 -26.95 -15.42
CA ASN A 6 -5.97 -25.85 -14.66
C ASN A 6 -4.43 -25.70 -14.69
N SER A 7 -3.90 -25.04 -15.73
CA SER A 7 -2.49 -24.64 -15.81
C SER A 7 -2.18 -23.26 -15.21
N SER A 8 -3.18 -22.42 -14.93
CA SER A 8 -2.96 -21.03 -14.52
C SER A 8 -2.62 -20.84 -13.03
N THR A 9 -2.88 -21.84 -12.18
CA THR A 9 -2.71 -21.71 -10.72
C THR A 9 -1.28 -22.02 -10.26
N ARG A 10 -0.46 -22.69 -11.09
CA ARG A 10 0.93 -23.06 -10.74
C ARG A 10 1.95 -21.95 -10.93
N GLN A 11 1.69 -20.95 -11.77
CA GLN A 11 2.68 -19.91 -12.09
C GLN A 11 2.90 -18.88 -10.96
N ASN A 12 1.93 -18.67 -10.05
CA ASN A 12 2.10 -17.71 -8.95
C ASN A 12 2.94 -18.24 -7.78
N LYS A 13 3.02 -19.56 -7.58
CA LYS A 13 3.83 -20.15 -6.49
C LYS A 13 5.34 -20.02 -6.71
N HIS A 14 5.80 -19.91 -7.96
CA HIS A 14 7.23 -19.90 -8.27
C HIS A 14 7.90 -18.51 -8.23
N ARG A 15 7.13 -17.41 -8.21
CA ARG A 15 7.72 -16.06 -8.23
C ARG A 15 8.30 -15.60 -6.89
N PHE A 16 7.97 -16.27 -5.79
CA PHE A 16 8.45 -15.91 -4.45
C PHE A 16 9.76 -16.59 -4.03
N ASN A 17 10.39 -17.40 -4.89
CA ASN A 17 11.39 -18.38 -4.45
C ASN A 17 12.85 -18.13 -4.88
N LYS A 18 13.25 -16.88 -5.24
CA LYS A 18 14.60 -16.61 -5.78
C LYS A 18 15.59 -15.91 -4.83
N TYR A 19 15.43 -16.05 -3.51
CA TYR A 19 16.40 -15.54 -2.53
C TYR A 19 16.66 -16.56 -1.40
N ARG A 20 17.20 -17.74 -1.76
CA ARG A 20 17.78 -18.70 -0.80
C ARG A 20 19.17 -18.18 -0.37
N GLY A 21 19.30 -17.72 0.87
CA GLY A 21 20.58 -17.33 1.47
C GLY A 21 20.46 -16.48 2.74
N LYS A 22 19.33 -15.81 2.94
CA LYS A 22 18.93 -15.19 4.23
C LYS A 22 17.55 -15.75 4.56
N ARG A 23 17.27 -16.12 5.81
CA ARG A 23 15.91 -16.52 6.25
C ARG A 23 14.94 -15.42 5.79
N LEU A 24 14.22 -15.66 4.69
CA LEU A 24 13.26 -14.70 4.16
C LEU A 24 12.21 -14.53 5.25
N LYS A 25 12.02 -13.30 5.73
CA LYS A 25 10.90 -12.99 6.63
C LYS A 25 9.64 -13.50 5.92
N ALA A 26 8.90 -14.40 6.56
CA ALA A 26 7.64 -14.88 6.02
C ALA A 26 6.75 -13.66 5.73
N VAL A 27 6.36 -13.52 4.46
CA VAL A 27 5.46 -12.44 4.03
C VAL A 27 4.13 -12.64 4.76
N PRO A 28 3.56 -11.60 5.40
CA PRO A 28 2.27 -11.74 6.07
C PRO A 28 1.21 -12.30 5.11
N GLU A 29 0.37 -13.21 5.60
CA GLU A 29 -0.67 -13.86 4.80
C GLU A 29 -1.61 -12.82 4.15
N THR A 30 -1.95 -11.77 4.90
CA THR A 30 -2.75 -10.64 4.39
C THR A 30 -2.07 -9.96 3.20
N THR A 31 -0.74 -9.74 3.25
CA THR A 31 0.02 -9.20 2.12
C THR A 31 -0.09 -10.10 0.91
N ARG A 32 0.08 -11.43 1.09
CA ARG A 32 0.00 -12.41 0.02
C ARG A 32 -1.37 -12.39 -0.66
N ILE A 33 -2.44 -12.46 0.12
CA ILE A 33 -3.82 -12.45 -0.39
C ILE A 33 -4.09 -11.17 -1.19
N VAL A 34 -3.69 -10.01 -0.67
CA VAL A 34 -3.92 -8.73 -1.35
C VAL A 34 -3.08 -8.63 -2.62
N SER A 35 -1.79 -8.99 -2.58
CA SER A 35 -0.95 -9.04 -3.78
C SER A 35 -1.52 -9.97 -4.84
N ASP A 36 -2.02 -11.16 -4.47
CA ASP A 36 -2.65 -12.11 -5.40
C ASP A 36 -3.92 -11.54 -6.06
N ARG A 37 -4.68 -10.68 -5.36
CA ARG A 37 -5.82 -9.98 -5.96
C ARG A 37 -5.38 -8.89 -6.92
N VAL A 38 -4.42 -8.06 -6.52
CA VAL A 38 -3.91 -6.96 -7.37
C VAL A 38 -3.21 -7.51 -8.62
N ALA A 39 -2.57 -8.68 -8.54
CA ALA A 39 -1.96 -9.36 -9.69
C ALA A 39 -2.96 -9.70 -10.82
N LYS A 40 -4.27 -9.67 -10.55
CA LYS A 40 -5.31 -9.87 -11.59
C LYS A 40 -5.59 -8.58 -12.39
N PHE A 41 -5.15 -7.41 -11.92
CA PHE A 41 -5.39 -6.10 -12.55
C PHE A 41 -4.94 -6.02 -14.01
N PRO A 42 -3.73 -6.51 -14.40
CA PRO A 42 -3.28 -6.38 -15.78
C PRO A 42 -4.21 -7.03 -16.78
N VAL A 43 -4.89 -8.11 -16.38
CA VAL A 43 -5.79 -8.91 -17.22
C VAL A 43 -7.25 -8.48 -17.09
N ARG A 44 -7.68 -7.98 -15.93
CA ARG A 44 -9.07 -7.57 -15.67
C ARG A 44 -9.22 -6.05 -15.78
N SER A 45 -9.60 -5.56 -16.96
CA SER A 45 -9.78 -4.12 -17.24
C SER A 45 -10.83 -3.44 -16.35
N PHE A 46 -11.78 -4.19 -15.80
CA PHE A 46 -12.83 -3.69 -14.93
C PHE A 46 -12.43 -3.60 -13.44
N MET A 47 -11.26 -4.10 -13.06
CA MET A 47 -10.77 -3.97 -11.68
C MET A 47 -10.09 -2.62 -11.52
N LEU A 48 -10.22 -1.97 -10.36
CA LEU A 48 -9.59 -0.66 -10.10
C LEU A 48 -9.95 0.40 -11.15
N LYS A 49 -11.24 0.47 -11.54
CA LYS A 49 -11.72 1.30 -12.68
C LYS A 49 -11.36 2.77 -12.56
N SER A 50 -11.33 3.32 -11.34
CA SER A 50 -11.00 4.72 -11.10
C SER A 50 -9.58 5.12 -11.53
N LEU A 51 -8.69 4.18 -11.89
CA LEU A 51 -7.36 4.51 -12.45
C LEU A 51 -7.40 4.90 -13.93
N ASP A 52 -8.48 4.52 -14.62
CA ASP A 52 -8.71 4.77 -16.04
C ASP A 52 -7.49 4.38 -16.91
N ILE A 53 -7.14 3.08 -16.89
CA ILE A 53 -5.99 2.53 -17.65
C ILE A 53 -6.45 1.41 -18.58
N CYS A 54 -6.63 1.77 -19.85
CA CYS A 54 -7.07 0.85 -20.89
C CYS A 54 -5.97 -0.06 -21.44
N ARG A 55 -4.71 0.39 -21.48
CA ARG A 55 -3.59 -0.39 -22.04
C ARG A 55 -3.08 -1.45 -21.07
N LYS A 56 -2.97 -2.70 -21.54
CA LYS A 56 -2.48 -3.86 -20.74
C LYS A 56 -1.09 -3.62 -20.16
N ASP A 57 -0.15 -3.08 -20.93
CA ASP A 57 1.21 -2.82 -20.45
C ASP A 57 1.25 -1.73 -19.37
N ALA A 58 0.41 -0.70 -19.52
CA ALA A 58 0.29 0.36 -18.53
C ALA A 58 -0.33 -0.18 -17.22
N ARG A 59 -1.30 -1.11 -17.32
CA ARG A 59 -1.84 -1.82 -16.14
C ARG A 59 -0.80 -2.73 -15.50
N LEU A 60 0.03 -3.42 -16.28
CA LEU A 60 1.14 -4.23 -15.76
C LEU A 60 2.11 -3.38 -14.93
N ARG A 61 2.53 -2.23 -15.45
CA ARG A 61 3.39 -1.28 -14.72
C ARG A 61 2.72 -0.75 -13.46
N MET A 62 1.44 -0.39 -13.53
CA MET A 62 0.66 0.05 -12.37
C MET A 62 0.59 -1.04 -11.29
N TYR A 63 0.31 -2.29 -11.67
CA TYR A 63 0.31 -3.43 -10.74
C TYR A 63 1.64 -3.55 -10.02
N ARG A 64 2.77 -3.50 -10.75
CA ARG A 64 4.11 -3.61 -10.13
C ARG A 64 4.36 -2.51 -9.09
N ILE A 65 3.86 -1.29 -9.34
CA ILE A 65 3.95 -0.17 -8.39
C ILE A 65 3.05 -0.40 -7.18
N LEU A 66 1.80 -0.83 -7.40
CA LEU A 66 0.88 -1.19 -6.30
C LEU A 66 1.45 -2.30 -5.43
N GLU A 67 2.02 -3.35 -6.01
CA GLU A 67 2.66 -4.44 -5.28
C GLU A 67 3.87 -3.95 -4.47
N THR A 68 4.65 -3.02 -5.02
CA THR A 68 5.77 -2.38 -4.30
C THR A 68 5.30 -1.63 -3.05
N LEU A 69 4.16 -0.95 -3.15
CA LEU A 69 3.53 -0.25 -2.03
C LEU A 69 2.97 -1.25 -1.00
N ILE A 70 2.28 -2.31 -1.46
CA ILE A 70 1.66 -3.36 -0.64
C ILE A 70 2.70 -4.13 0.19
N ASP A 71 3.88 -4.40 -0.36
CA ASP A 71 5.01 -5.03 0.34
C ASP A 71 5.47 -4.23 1.58
N ALA A 72 5.10 -2.95 1.67
CA ALA A 72 5.47 -2.05 2.76
C ALA A 72 4.29 -1.62 3.65
N VAL A 73 3.14 -2.28 3.52
CA VAL A 73 1.95 -1.95 4.31
C VAL A 73 2.07 -2.50 5.73
N ASP A 74 1.82 -1.62 6.70
CA ASP A 74 1.38 -1.99 8.03
C ASP A 74 -0.12 -2.31 7.99
N TRP A 75 -0.46 -3.59 8.11
CA TRP A 75 -1.85 -4.04 8.02
C TRP A 75 -2.71 -3.58 9.18
N SER A 76 -2.15 -3.13 10.31
CA SER A 76 -2.96 -2.63 11.42
C SER A 76 -3.65 -1.30 11.08
N THR A 77 -3.03 -0.48 10.23
CA THR A 77 -3.50 0.88 9.91
C THR A 77 -3.59 1.19 8.42
N LEU A 78 -3.20 0.26 7.56
CA LEU A 78 -3.02 0.46 6.10
C LEU A 78 -1.98 1.52 5.72
N ARG A 79 -1.19 1.98 6.70
CA ARG A 79 -0.07 2.90 6.51
C ARG A 79 1.07 2.19 5.81
N ILE A 80 1.87 2.94 5.05
CA ILE A 80 3.00 2.41 4.30
C ILE A 80 4.29 2.90 4.92
N GLY A 81 5.02 1.99 5.58
CA GLY A 81 6.15 2.37 6.41
C GLY A 81 6.97 1.18 6.90
N VAL A 82 7.97 1.49 7.71
CA VAL A 82 8.77 0.49 8.43
C VAL A 82 8.51 0.65 9.92
N ALA A 83 7.83 -0.32 10.51
CA ALA A 83 7.52 -0.30 11.94
C ALA A 83 8.82 -0.46 12.76
N LYS A 84 9.04 0.47 13.68
CA LYS A 84 10.10 0.44 14.70
C LYS A 84 9.45 0.42 16.09
N LYS A 85 10.27 0.35 17.14
CA LYS A 85 9.78 0.31 18.52
C LYS A 85 8.90 1.52 18.88
N GLU A 86 9.37 2.71 18.54
CA GLU A 86 8.71 3.96 18.92
C GLU A 86 7.69 4.42 17.86
N PHE A 87 8.05 4.29 16.59
CA PHE A 87 7.30 4.88 15.49
C PHE A 87 7.28 4.00 14.24
N LEU A 88 6.31 4.24 13.37
CA LEU A 88 6.26 3.82 11.99
C LEU A 88 6.97 4.88 11.13
N ASP A 89 8.12 4.53 10.58
CA ASP A 89 8.90 5.43 9.73
C ASP A 89 8.34 5.41 8.30
N PRO A 90 7.96 6.56 7.72
CA PRO A 90 7.55 6.60 6.33
C PRO A 90 8.74 6.35 5.40
N ILE A 91 8.45 5.78 4.22
CA ILE A 91 9.46 5.35 3.27
C ILE A 91 9.75 6.46 2.25
N THR A 92 11.04 6.67 1.95
CA THR A 92 11.46 7.64 0.94
C THR A 92 11.24 7.11 -0.48
N TYR A 93 11.08 8.00 -1.45
CA TYR A 93 10.93 7.62 -2.86
C TYR A 93 12.10 6.76 -3.38
N LYS A 94 13.34 7.08 -2.99
CA LYS A 94 14.52 6.27 -3.33
C LYS A 94 14.41 4.85 -2.78
N ALA A 95 13.96 4.71 -1.53
CA ALA A 95 13.77 3.38 -0.92
C ALA A 95 12.65 2.59 -1.59
N PHE A 96 11.55 3.25 -2.03
CA PHE A 96 10.53 2.59 -2.84
C PHE A 96 11.07 2.13 -4.20
N MET A 97 11.85 2.95 -4.90
CA MET A 97 12.43 2.57 -6.20
C MET A 97 13.39 1.38 -6.07
N LYS A 98 14.23 1.36 -5.02
CA LYS A 98 15.07 0.18 -4.70
C LYS A 98 14.23 -1.06 -4.37
N ARG A 99 13.13 -0.88 -3.64
CA ARG A 99 12.20 -1.98 -3.31
C ARG A 99 11.53 -2.52 -4.58
N HIS A 100 11.14 -1.64 -5.50
CA HIS A 100 10.58 -2.00 -6.80
C HIS A 100 11.55 -2.85 -7.61
N GLU A 101 12.80 -2.39 -7.72
CA GLU A 101 13.87 -3.12 -8.40
C GLU A 101 14.08 -4.52 -7.82
N ARG A 102 14.11 -4.64 -6.48
CA ARG A 102 14.23 -5.94 -5.81
C ARG A 102 13.04 -6.88 -6.09
N LEU A 103 11.82 -6.37 -6.16
CA LEU A 103 10.62 -7.19 -6.36
C LEU A 103 10.43 -7.61 -7.82
N HIS A 104 10.79 -6.72 -8.76
CA HIS A 104 10.45 -6.86 -10.18
C HIS A 104 11.66 -7.10 -11.08
N ASN A 105 12.87 -7.00 -10.54
CA ASN A 105 14.12 -7.03 -11.28
C ASN A 105 14.14 -6.00 -12.43
N GLU A 106 13.57 -4.82 -12.18
CA GLU A 106 13.42 -3.71 -13.13
C GLU A 106 13.63 -2.38 -12.41
N THR A 107 14.42 -1.49 -13.02
CA THR A 107 14.54 -0.11 -12.54
C THR A 107 13.39 0.74 -13.09
N ILE A 108 12.82 1.57 -12.23
CA ILE A 108 11.73 2.49 -12.63
C ILE A 108 12.24 3.93 -12.62
N PRO A 109 12.06 4.69 -13.72
CA PRO A 109 12.39 6.10 -13.73
C PRO A 109 11.59 6.87 -12.68
N ARG A 110 12.24 7.83 -12.04
CA ARG A 110 11.63 8.65 -10.98
C ARG A 110 10.37 9.39 -11.46
N SER A 111 10.39 9.92 -12.67
CA SER A 111 9.23 10.57 -13.31
C SER A 111 8.05 9.60 -13.46
N THR A 112 8.33 8.38 -13.91
CA THR A 112 7.34 7.30 -14.00
C THR A 112 6.76 6.99 -12.64
N TRP A 113 7.60 6.78 -11.61
CA TRP A 113 7.12 6.55 -10.24
C TRP A 113 6.13 7.62 -9.79
N TYR A 114 6.48 8.91 -9.91
CA TYR A 114 5.59 10.00 -9.50
C TYR A 114 4.29 10.06 -10.28
N ARG A 115 4.34 9.88 -11.60
CA ARG A 115 3.14 9.87 -12.45
C ARG A 115 2.14 8.80 -12.01
N TYR A 116 2.63 7.60 -11.71
CA TYR A 116 1.79 6.50 -11.27
C TYR A 116 1.28 6.68 -9.84
N ILE A 117 2.12 7.18 -8.92
CA ILE A 117 1.65 7.56 -7.57
C ILE A 117 0.54 8.59 -7.66
N LYS A 118 0.68 9.62 -8.51
CA LYS A 118 -0.36 10.63 -8.73
C LYS A 118 -1.65 10.01 -9.24
N LYS A 119 -1.58 9.10 -10.22
CA LYS A 119 -2.78 8.38 -10.70
C LYS A 119 -3.48 7.58 -9.59
N ILE A 120 -2.72 6.92 -8.72
CA ILE A 120 -3.30 6.15 -7.60
C ILE A 120 -3.94 7.10 -6.56
N THR A 121 -3.34 8.25 -6.31
CA THR A 121 -3.91 9.26 -5.39
C THR A 121 -5.15 9.93 -5.98
N ASP A 122 -5.11 10.31 -7.26
CA ASP A 122 -6.25 10.92 -7.97
C ASP A 122 -7.45 9.97 -8.03
N ALA A 123 -7.19 8.66 -8.18
CA ALA A 123 -8.22 7.61 -8.13
C ALA A 123 -8.84 7.41 -6.73
N GLY A 124 -8.27 8.03 -5.69
CA GLY A 124 -8.71 7.90 -4.30
C GLY A 124 -8.31 6.58 -3.65
N TYR A 125 -7.29 5.88 -4.15
CA TYR A 125 -6.82 4.60 -3.60
C TYR A 125 -5.68 4.74 -2.60
N LEU A 126 -4.96 5.84 -2.68
CA LEU A 126 -3.81 6.13 -1.84
C LEU A 126 -3.90 7.57 -1.37
N ASN A 127 -3.74 7.79 -0.07
CA ASN A 127 -3.46 9.12 0.45
C ASN A 127 -1.96 9.32 0.55
N SER A 128 -1.50 10.56 0.32
CA SER A 128 -0.09 10.89 0.34
C SER A 128 0.13 12.33 0.77
N ILE A 129 0.68 12.53 1.97
CA ILE A 129 1.08 13.85 2.48
C ILE A 129 2.59 13.92 2.59
N THR A 130 3.20 14.89 1.92
CA THR A 130 4.65 15.08 1.97
C THR A 130 5.01 15.97 3.16
N ALA A 131 5.77 15.44 4.12
CA ALA A 131 6.29 16.24 5.21
C ALA A 131 7.37 17.19 4.69
N ARG A 132 7.17 18.51 4.79
CA ARG A 132 8.22 19.49 4.46
C ARG A 132 9.12 19.74 5.68
N MET A 133 10.35 19.21 5.66
CA MET A 133 11.41 19.59 6.61
C MET A 133 12.25 20.71 5.99
N SER A 134 12.39 21.86 6.65
CA SER A 134 13.37 22.88 6.30
C SER A 134 14.70 22.55 6.98
N THR A 135 15.82 22.73 6.27
CA THR A 135 17.12 22.86 6.93
C THR A 135 17.35 24.33 7.31
N SER A 136 18.32 24.57 8.19
CA SER A 136 18.79 25.92 8.54
C SER A 136 19.25 26.74 7.32
N GLU A 137 19.69 26.07 6.25
CA GLU A 137 20.10 26.67 4.97
C GLU A 137 18.94 26.86 3.96
N GLY A 138 17.68 26.62 4.35
CA GLY A 138 16.52 26.77 3.45
C GLY A 138 16.35 25.70 2.37
N LYS A 139 17.25 24.69 2.28
CA LYS A 139 17.16 23.61 1.29
C LYS A 139 16.04 22.62 1.61
N VAL A 140 15.20 22.32 0.61
CA VAL A 140 14.08 21.36 0.67
C VAL A 140 14.54 20.01 0.07
N PHE A 141 14.89 19.04 0.91
CA PHE A 141 15.33 17.70 0.45
C PHE A 141 14.18 16.83 -0.12
N ASN A 142 14.50 15.70 -0.77
CA ASN A 142 13.52 14.69 -1.21
C ASN A 142 12.93 13.95 0.01
N LYS A 143 11.66 14.20 0.31
CA LYS A 143 11.11 13.90 1.65
C LYS A 143 10.33 12.58 1.69
N PRO A 144 10.40 11.84 2.80
CA PRO A 144 9.45 10.78 3.07
C PRO A 144 8.03 11.38 3.12
N ALA A 145 7.07 10.68 2.53
CA ALA A 145 5.67 11.07 2.56
C ALA A 145 4.89 10.09 3.43
N TYR A 146 3.98 10.60 4.26
CA TYR A 146 2.99 9.80 4.93
C TYR A 146 2.05 9.24 3.87
N LYS A 147 2.04 7.92 3.70
CA LYS A 147 1.21 7.24 2.71
C LYS A 147 0.39 6.14 3.37
N TRP A 148 -0.86 6.00 2.99
CA TRP A 148 -1.71 4.91 3.44
C TRP A 148 -2.74 4.58 2.36
N PHE A 149 -3.05 3.29 2.21
CA PHE A 149 -4.12 2.87 1.31
C PHE A 149 -5.48 3.26 1.88
N THR A 150 -6.41 3.60 0.99
CA THR A 150 -7.77 3.93 1.38
C THR A 150 -8.62 2.66 1.51
N LYS A 151 -9.72 2.75 2.24
CA LYS A 151 -10.72 1.66 2.27
C LYS A 151 -11.34 1.42 0.88
N LYS A 152 -11.53 2.49 0.08
CA LYS A 152 -11.97 2.39 -1.33
C LYS A 152 -11.11 1.40 -2.12
N PHE A 153 -9.78 1.48 -1.99
CA PHE A 153 -8.87 0.54 -2.65
C PHE A 153 -9.16 -0.91 -2.26
N MET A 154 -9.34 -1.19 -0.96
CA MET A 154 -9.62 -2.54 -0.46
C MET A 154 -10.98 -3.06 -0.92
N THR A 155 -12.00 -2.20 -0.91
CA THR A 155 -13.35 -2.53 -1.37
C THR A 155 -13.38 -2.81 -2.87
N GLU A 156 -12.69 -2.03 -3.70
CA GLU A 156 -12.58 -2.30 -5.15
C GLU A 156 -11.77 -3.56 -5.49
N LEU A 157 -10.90 -4.01 -4.58
CA LEU A 157 -10.29 -5.35 -4.66
C LEU A 157 -11.23 -6.47 -4.17
N GLY A 158 -12.44 -6.13 -3.74
CA GLY A 158 -13.49 -7.05 -3.30
C GLY A 158 -13.34 -7.55 -1.87
N PHE A 159 -12.57 -6.86 -1.02
CA PHE A 159 -12.44 -7.26 0.38
C PHE A 159 -13.64 -6.76 1.19
N LYS A 160 -14.24 -7.66 1.97
CA LYS A 160 -15.33 -7.32 2.90
C LYS A 160 -14.80 -6.50 4.07
N LYS A 161 -15.64 -5.62 4.61
CA LYS A 161 -15.35 -4.78 5.77
C LYS A 161 -14.87 -5.60 6.97
N ASP A 162 -15.65 -6.61 7.35
CA ASP A 162 -15.38 -7.42 8.55
C ASP A 162 -14.07 -8.18 8.44
N TRP A 163 -13.80 -8.75 7.26
CA TRP A 163 -12.52 -9.41 7.00
C TRP A 163 -11.37 -8.43 7.19
N LEU A 164 -11.47 -7.22 6.64
CA LEU A 164 -10.42 -6.21 6.77
C LEU A 164 -10.22 -5.80 8.24
N SER A 165 -11.29 -5.59 9.00
CA SER A 165 -11.23 -5.28 10.44
C SER A 165 -10.54 -6.39 11.24
N GLN A 166 -10.87 -7.65 10.97
CA GLN A 166 -10.20 -8.80 11.60
C GLN A 166 -8.70 -8.84 11.28
N GLN A 167 -8.32 -8.58 10.02
CA GLN A 167 -6.90 -8.51 9.64
C GLN A 167 -6.18 -7.35 10.33
N GLN A 168 -6.82 -6.19 10.48
CA GLN A 168 -6.26 -5.04 11.20
C GLN A 168 -6.01 -5.36 12.67
N GLU A 169 -6.98 -5.98 13.34
CA GLU A 169 -6.86 -6.37 14.74
C GLU A 169 -5.76 -7.41 14.96
N HIS A 170 -5.73 -8.45 14.12
CA HIS A 170 -4.69 -9.47 14.16
C HIS A 170 -3.29 -8.87 13.93
N ALA A 171 -3.16 -7.97 12.96
CA ALA A 171 -1.91 -7.26 12.70
C ALA A 171 -1.51 -6.39 13.90
N LEU A 172 -2.45 -5.69 14.53
CA LEU A 172 -2.20 -4.88 15.73
C LEU A 172 -1.70 -5.73 16.89
N LYS A 173 -2.33 -6.89 17.15
CA LYS A 173 -1.89 -7.84 18.18
C LYS A 173 -0.47 -8.33 17.91
N SER A 174 -0.16 -8.71 16.66
CA SER A 174 1.18 -9.15 16.26
C SER A 174 2.23 -8.03 16.42
N LEU A 175 1.85 -6.79 16.11
CA LEU A 175 2.72 -5.62 16.23
C LEU A 175 3.05 -5.31 17.69
N LYS A 176 2.04 -5.34 18.57
CA LYS A 176 2.22 -5.22 20.03
C LYS A 176 3.09 -6.33 20.61
N ALA A 177 2.86 -7.59 20.22
CA ALA A 177 3.65 -8.74 20.68
C ALA A 177 5.14 -8.63 20.30
N LYS A 178 5.47 -7.91 19.22
CA LYS A 178 6.84 -7.66 18.78
C LYS A 178 7.46 -6.39 19.38
N GLY A 179 6.74 -5.67 20.24
CA GLY A 179 7.18 -4.38 20.80
C GLY A 179 7.40 -3.31 19.73
N LEU A 180 6.62 -3.35 18.64
CA LEU A 180 6.68 -2.38 17.56
C LEU A 180 5.51 -1.39 17.66
N SER A 181 5.63 -0.25 16.97
CA SER A 181 4.64 0.82 16.93
C SER A 181 4.13 1.05 15.51
N ASN A 182 2.85 1.34 15.39
CA ASN A 182 2.18 1.74 14.16
C ASN A 182 1.92 3.25 14.10
N GLN A 183 2.34 4.02 15.10
CA GLN A 183 2.16 5.47 15.18
C GLN A 183 3.12 6.17 14.23
N TRP A 184 2.65 7.15 13.45
CA TRP A 184 3.52 7.88 12.55
C TRP A 184 4.66 8.60 13.29
N ARG A 185 5.87 8.57 12.73
CA ARG A 185 6.95 9.46 13.20
C ARG A 185 6.55 10.93 12.99
N VAL A 186 6.71 11.75 14.02
CA VAL A 186 6.68 13.21 13.90
C VAL A 186 8.08 13.72 13.58
N PHE A 187 8.26 14.35 12.43
CA PHE A 187 9.56 14.97 12.10
C PHE A 187 9.68 16.36 12.73
N LYS A 188 10.93 16.78 13.00
CA LYS A 188 11.24 18.13 13.48
C LYS A 188 10.88 19.18 12.41
N GLY A 189 10.41 20.35 12.86
CA GLY A 189 10.02 21.48 12.02
C GLY A 189 8.51 21.76 12.02
N HIS A 190 8.13 23.02 11.82
CA HIS A 190 6.72 23.44 11.85
C HIS A 190 5.90 22.81 10.71
N SER A 191 6.37 22.93 9.46
CA SER A 191 5.68 22.34 8.31
C SER A 191 5.59 20.81 8.35
N ALA A 192 6.56 20.15 8.99
CA ALA A 192 6.51 18.71 9.22
C ALA A 192 5.42 18.32 10.24
N ARG A 193 5.28 19.09 11.33
CA ARG A 193 4.21 18.91 12.32
C ARG A 193 2.82 19.15 11.69
N ILE A 194 2.67 20.17 10.85
CA ILE A 194 1.44 20.39 10.08
C ILE A 194 1.12 19.17 9.21
N ALA A 195 2.09 18.70 8.42
CA ALA A 195 1.89 17.54 7.55
C ALA A 195 1.52 16.27 8.33
N HIS A 196 2.13 16.05 9.49
CA HIS A 196 1.78 14.95 10.38
C HIS A 196 0.33 15.09 10.89
N SER A 197 -0.04 16.27 11.40
CA SER A 197 -1.40 16.56 11.88
C SER A 197 -2.43 16.31 10.78
N MET A 198 -2.21 16.86 9.58
CA MET A 198 -3.08 16.64 8.41
C MET A 198 -3.19 15.15 8.06
N ALA A 199 -2.10 14.38 8.18
CA ALA A 199 -2.11 12.96 7.86
C ALA A 199 -2.97 12.18 8.84
N ILE A 200 -2.88 12.49 10.14
CA ILE A 200 -3.73 11.90 11.16
C ILE A 200 -5.19 12.29 10.94
N SER A 201 -5.49 13.58 10.79
CA SER A 201 -6.87 14.06 10.60
C SER A 201 -7.55 13.47 9.36
N LEU A 202 -6.85 13.43 8.22
CA LEU A 202 -7.42 12.83 6.99
C LEU A 202 -7.61 11.32 7.13
N GLN A 203 -6.70 10.63 7.82
CA GLN A 203 -6.87 9.20 8.05
C GLN A 203 -8.06 8.94 8.98
N THR A 204 -8.18 9.67 10.09
CA THR A 204 -9.31 9.56 11.01
C THR A 204 -10.65 9.86 10.33
N ALA A 205 -10.71 10.93 9.52
CA ALA A 205 -11.93 11.27 8.78
C ALA A 205 -12.32 10.18 7.78
N GLN A 206 -11.35 9.56 7.11
CA GLN A 206 -11.58 8.45 6.20
C GLN A 206 -12.08 7.20 6.92
N ASP A 207 -11.51 6.89 8.09
CA ASP A 207 -11.95 5.76 8.91
C ASP A 207 -13.37 6.01 9.43
N TYR A 208 -13.68 7.23 9.89
CA TYR A 208 -15.00 7.61 10.40
C TYR A 208 -16.11 7.53 9.34
N ARG A 209 -15.92 8.15 8.16
CA ARG A 209 -16.88 8.08 7.05
C ARG A 209 -17.21 6.64 6.64
N TYR A 210 -16.28 5.72 6.85
CA TYR A 210 -16.48 4.31 6.54
C TYR A 210 -17.28 3.55 7.61
N TYR A 211 -17.29 4.03 8.86
CA TYR A 211 -18.15 3.48 9.91
C TYR A 211 -19.57 4.04 9.86
N GLU A 212 -19.76 5.30 9.42
CA GLU A 212 -21.08 5.95 9.37
C GLU A 212 -21.84 5.85 8.04
N ALA A 213 -21.20 5.48 6.92
CA ALA A 213 -21.87 5.43 5.61
C ALA A 213 -22.91 4.29 5.44
N GLU A 214 -23.57 3.86 6.52
CA GLU A 214 -24.86 3.19 6.42
C GLU A 214 -25.97 4.18 6.77
N PRO A 215 -26.88 4.41 5.82
CA PRO A 215 -28.26 4.12 6.14
C PRO A 215 -28.91 3.22 5.07
N PHE A 216 -29.60 2.18 5.56
CA PHE A 216 -30.52 1.29 4.86
C PHE A 216 -29.94 0.26 3.88
N SER A 217 -29.86 -0.98 4.40
CA SER A 217 -30.23 -2.18 3.67
C SER A 217 -31.53 -1.95 2.89
N ASN A 218 -31.43 -1.82 1.57
CA ASN A 218 -32.57 -2.08 0.70
C ASN A 218 -32.81 -3.58 0.72
N GLU A 219 -33.66 -4.01 1.64
CA GLU A 219 -34.46 -5.21 1.45
C GLU A 219 -35.49 -4.89 0.36
N SER A 220 -35.42 -5.60 -0.75
CA SER A 220 -36.45 -5.70 -1.78
C SER A 220 -36.35 -7.10 -2.39
#